data_AF-A0A945JS24-F1
#
_entry.id   AF-A0A945JS24-F1
#
_cell.length_a   1.000
_cell.length_b   1.000
_cell.length_c   1.000
_cell.angle_alpha   90.00
_cell.angle_beta   90.00
_cell.angle_gamma   90.00
#
_symmetry.space_group_name_H-M   'P 1'
#
loop_
_entity.id
_entity.type
_entity.pdbx_description
1 polymer ?
#
loop_
_entity_poly.entity_id
_entity_poly.type
_entity_poly.pdbx_seq_one_letter_code
_entity_poly.pdbx_strand_id
1 'polypeptide(L)'
;MADDISHTAFVQRAYDDTYSLLVAMRDYVSGPSSADSAELDPSDRLRLTHELSRVTRQLTDVMAWLMVQKAVEAGEISEEDGADAPAGQLDLLAEDEDDEDMEGLGRLPLTARSLIDRSRRITALVRQLNSNLAA
;
A
#
# COMPACT_ATOMS: atom_id res chain seq x y z
N MET A 1 12.03 2.99 -25.48
CA MET A 1 12.32 4.41 -25.14
C MET A 1 11.06 5.19 -24.76
N ALA A 2 9.99 5.21 -25.56
CA ALA A 2 8.72 5.84 -25.11
C ALA A 2 8.04 5.06 -23.97
N ASP A 3 8.11 3.73 -24.01
CA ASP A 3 7.56 2.82 -23.00
C ASP A 3 8.30 2.94 -21.65
N ASP A 4 9.62 2.99 -21.72
CA ASP A 4 10.56 3.19 -20.60
C ASP A 4 10.31 4.51 -19.84
N ILE A 5 10.14 5.62 -20.57
CA ILE A 5 9.80 6.93 -19.95
C ILE A 5 8.42 6.90 -19.27
N SER A 6 7.46 6.15 -19.83
CA SER A 6 6.13 6.00 -19.24
C SER A 6 6.17 5.15 -17.97
N HIS A 7 7.03 4.14 -17.92
CA HIS A 7 7.23 3.30 -16.75
C HIS A 7 7.82 4.09 -15.59
N THR A 8 8.93 4.79 -15.81
CA THR A 8 9.60 5.59 -14.77
C THR A 8 8.71 6.71 -14.22
N ALA A 9 7.98 7.41 -15.08
CA ALA A 9 7.05 8.44 -14.62
C ALA A 9 5.94 7.85 -13.73
N PHE A 10 5.51 6.62 -14.02
CA PHE A 10 4.51 5.92 -13.24
C PHE A 10 5.06 5.41 -11.90
N VAL A 11 6.22 4.74 -11.90
CA VAL A 11 6.91 4.27 -10.68
C VAL A 11 7.15 5.45 -9.73
N GLN A 12 7.64 6.57 -10.25
CA GLN A 12 7.85 7.78 -9.47
C GLN A 12 6.55 8.30 -8.84
N ARG A 13 5.47 8.36 -9.61
CA ARG A 13 4.17 8.79 -9.10
C ARG A 13 3.63 7.85 -8.03
N ALA A 14 3.69 6.55 -8.26
CA ALA A 14 3.23 5.55 -7.31
C ALA A 14 4.04 5.60 -6.00
N TYR A 15 5.34 5.89 -6.09
CA TYR A 15 6.22 6.12 -4.94
C TYR A 15 5.75 7.33 -4.11
N ASP A 16 5.54 8.48 -4.76
CA ASP A 16 5.13 9.71 -4.07
C ASP A 16 3.72 9.57 -3.45
N ASP A 17 2.79 8.93 -4.16
CA ASP A 17 1.43 8.66 -3.70
C ASP A 17 1.43 7.67 -2.50
N THR A 18 2.22 6.60 -2.57
CA THR A 18 2.38 5.61 -1.48
C THR A 18 3.01 6.24 -0.25
N TYR A 19 4.10 7.01 -0.42
CA TYR A 19 4.76 7.72 0.67
C TYR A 19 3.82 8.71 1.36
N SER A 20 3.09 9.51 0.57
CA SER A 20 2.11 10.47 1.09
C SER A 20 1.00 9.76 1.87
N LEU A 21 0.57 8.58 1.43
CA LEU A 21 -0.45 7.80 2.12
C LEU A 21 0.08 7.16 3.41
N LEU A 22 1.32 6.65 3.43
CA LEU A 22 1.98 6.18 4.65
C LEU A 22 2.10 7.29 5.70
N VAL A 23 2.45 8.50 5.28
CA VAL A 23 2.46 9.70 6.14
C VAL A 23 1.07 9.98 6.70
N ALA A 24 0.04 10.01 5.85
CA ALA A 24 -1.34 10.25 6.29
C ALA A 24 -1.84 9.18 7.28
N MET A 25 -1.49 7.90 7.04
CA MET A 25 -1.80 6.79 7.94
C MET A 25 -1.12 6.96 9.30
N ARG A 26 0.18 7.27 9.32
CA ARG A 26 0.93 7.55 10.55
C ARG A 26 0.30 8.69 11.34
N ASP A 27 -0.06 9.78 10.66
CA ASP A 27 -0.62 10.97 11.31
C ASP A 27 -2.01 10.66 11.89
N TYR A 28 -2.82 9.86 11.19
CA TYR A 28 -4.09 9.36 11.72
C TYR A 28 -3.93 8.48 12.95
N VAL A 29 -3.02 7.49 12.88
CA VAL A 29 -2.73 6.57 13.99
C VAL A 29 -2.21 7.34 15.21
N SER A 30 -1.32 8.30 15.02
CA SER A 30 -0.67 9.03 16.11
C SER A 30 -1.56 10.09 16.76
N GLY A 31 -2.65 10.50 16.12
CA GLY A 31 -3.53 11.54 16.62
C GLY A 31 -5.00 11.10 16.70
N PRO A 32 -5.81 11.35 15.65
CA PRO A 32 -7.26 11.16 15.69
C PRO A 32 -7.74 9.75 16.06
N SER A 33 -6.96 8.70 15.74
CA SER A 33 -7.42 7.32 15.89
C SER A 33 -7.84 6.95 17.30
N SER A 34 -7.24 7.54 18.34
CA SER A 34 -7.60 7.24 19.72
C SER A 34 -8.96 7.79 20.12
N ALA A 35 -9.33 8.98 19.63
CA ALA A 35 -10.63 9.57 19.89
C ALA A 35 -11.71 8.82 19.09
N ASP A 36 -11.45 8.58 17.81
CA ASP A 36 -12.33 7.84 16.92
C ASP A 36 -12.57 6.41 17.42
N SER A 37 -11.54 5.75 17.98
CA SER A 37 -11.68 4.41 18.59
C SER A 37 -12.53 4.44 19.87
N ALA A 38 -12.52 5.52 20.64
CA ALA A 38 -13.28 5.58 21.89
C ALA A 38 -14.80 5.61 21.68
N GLU A 39 -15.25 6.03 20.49
CA GLU A 39 -16.67 6.10 20.12
C GLU A 39 -17.22 4.79 19.54
N LEU A 40 -16.34 3.80 19.28
CA LEU A 40 -16.69 2.53 18.68
C LEU A 40 -16.94 1.44 19.73
N ASP A 41 -17.81 0.50 19.40
CA ASP A 41 -17.97 -0.74 20.17
C ASP A 41 -16.68 -1.59 20.13
N PRO A 42 -16.43 -2.45 21.15
CA PRO A 42 -15.18 -3.21 21.23
C PRO A 42 -14.84 -4.03 19.96
N SER A 43 -15.85 -4.57 19.28
CA SER A 43 -15.69 -5.29 18.02
C SER A 43 -15.15 -4.38 16.91
N ASP A 44 -15.75 -3.21 16.74
CA ASP A 44 -15.35 -2.26 15.69
C ASP A 44 -14.00 -1.59 16.00
N ARG A 45 -13.63 -1.45 17.28
CA ARG A 45 -12.28 -1.02 17.69
C ARG A 45 -11.19 -2.01 17.31
N LEU A 46 -11.45 -3.30 17.56
CA LEU A 46 -10.52 -4.36 17.16
C LEU A 46 -10.39 -4.39 15.63
N ARG A 47 -11.53 -4.28 14.92
CA ARG A 47 -11.54 -4.18 13.46
C ARG A 47 -10.71 -2.99 12.99
N LEU A 48 -10.94 -1.79 13.51
CA LEU A 48 -10.15 -0.61 13.16
C LEU A 48 -8.64 -0.87 13.31
N THR A 49 -8.22 -1.45 14.45
CA THR A 49 -6.81 -1.74 14.71
C THR A 49 -6.24 -2.76 13.71
N HIS A 50 -7.01 -3.81 13.41
CA HIS A 50 -6.66 -4.82 12.42
C HIS A 50 -6.51 -4.22 11.03
N GLU A 51 -7.51 -3.46 10.56
CA GLU A 51 -7.49 -2.83 9.24
C GLU A 51 -6.32 -1.86 9.08
N LEU A 52 -6.06 -1.01 10.08
CA LEU A 52 -4.94 -0.07 10.04
C LEU A 52 -3.59 -0.79 10.00
N SER A 53 -3.45 -1.88 10.76
CA SER A 53 -2.22 -2.68 10.77
C SER A 53 -2.00 -3.38 9.43
N ARG A 54 -3.06 -3.99 8.87
CA ARG A 54 -3.02 -4.64 7.55
C ARG A 54 -2.63 -3.64 6.46
N VAL A 55 -3.32 -2.51 6.39
CA VAL A 55 -3.04 -1.46 5.40
C VAL A 55 -1.62 -0.92 5.55
N THR A 56 -1.13 -0.70 6.77
CA THR A 56 0.24 -0.21 6.99
C THR A 56 1.28 -1.20 6.50
N ARG A 57 1.10 -2.51 6.78
CA ARG A 57 1.96 -3.57 6.27
C ARG A 57 1.96 -3.58 4.75
N GLN A 58 0.78 -3.64 4.15
CA GLN A 58 0.62 -3.68 2.69
C GLN A 58 1.27 -2.47 2.00
N LEU A 59 1.08 -1.26 2.53
CA LEU A 59 1.72 -0.06 1.99
C LEU A 59 3.24 -0.07 2.16
N THR A 60 3.75 -0.68 3.23
CA THR A 60 5.19 -0.85 3.44
C THR A 60 5.78 -1.81 2.42
N ASP A 61 5.09 -2.91 2.13
CA ASP A 61 5.50 -3.89 1.12
C ASP A 61 5.49 -3.27 -0.29
N VAL A 62 4.44 -2.53 -0.65
CA VAL A 62 4.36 -1.74 -1.89
C VAL A 62 5.51 -0.73 -1.98
N MET A 63 5.79 -0.01 -0.89
CA MET A 63 6.87 0.97 -0.86
C MET A 63 8.25 0.32 -1.05
N ALA A 64 8.49 -0.84 -0.42
CA ALA A 64 9.73 -1.58 -0.58
C ALA A 64 9.92 -2.04 -2.04
N TRP A 65 8.86 -2.53 -2.68
CA TRP A 65 8.90 -2.89 -4.09
C TRP A 65 9.20 -1.69 -5.00
N LEU A 66 8.53 -0.55 -4.77
CA LEU A 66 8.78 0.68 -5.53
C LEU A 66 10.22 1.18 -5.35
N MET A 67 10.81 1.01 -4.18
CA MET A 67 12.22 1.33 -3.94
C MET A 67 13.17 0.44 -4.76
N VAL A 68 12.88 -0.86 -4.87
CA VAL A 68 13.65 -1.79 -5.71
C VAL A 68 13.59 -1.35 -7.18
N GLN A 69 12.39 -1.07 -7.70
CA GLN A 69 12.25 -0.61 -9.09
C GLN A 69 13.05 0.67 -9.36
N LYS A 70 12.99 1.64 -8.45
CA LYS A 70 13.79 2.87 -8.56
C LYS A 70 15.29 2.62 -8.55
N ALA A 71 15.77 1.67 -7.74
CA ALA A 71 17.18 1.31 -7.70
C ALA A 71 17.63 0.66 -9.02
N VAL A 72 16.79 -0.18 -9.63
CA VAL A 72 17.02 -0.75 -10.97
C VAL A 72 17.09 0.37 -12.02
N GLU A 73 16.10 1.28 -12.04
CA GLU A 73 16.05 2.41 -12.99
C GLU A 73 17.25 3.37 -12.86
N ALA A 74 17.74 3.57 -11.64
CA ALA A 74 18.93 4.36 -11.36
C ALA A 74 20.24 3.64 -11.74
N GLY A 75 20.18 2.35 -12.08
CA GLY A 75 21.35 1.50 -12.33
C GLY A 75 22.15 1.19 -11.07
N GLU A 76 21.55 1.32 -9.89
CA GLU A 76 22.18 0.98 -8.60
C GLU A 76 22.25 -0.53 -8.38
N ILE A 77 21.26 -1.26 -8.91
CA ILE A 77 21.20 -2.73 -8.94
C ILE A 77 20.80 -3.20 -10.34
N SER A 78 21.12 -4.45 -10.69
CA SER A 78 20.68 -5.03 -11.97
C SER A 78 19.19 -5.42 -11.92
N GLU A 79 18.56 -5.57 -13.09
CA GLU A 79 17.18 -6.08 -13.19
C GLU A 79 17.03 -7.47 -12.55
N GLU A 80 18.04 -8.35 -12.71
CA GLU A 80 18.08 -9.69 -12.11
C GLU A 80 18.16 -9.61 -10.58
N ASP A 81 19.08 -8.80 -10.03
CA ASP A 81 19.21 -8.60 -8.58
C ASP A 81 17.93 -8.00 -7.97
N GLY A 82 17.27 -7.11 -8.72
CA GLY A 82 15.99 -6.51 -8.32
C GLY A 82 14.86 -7.53 -8.24
N ALA A 83 14.76 -8.42 -9.23
CA ALA A 83 13.74 -9.48 -9.26
C ALA A 83 13.95 -10.55 -8.17
N ASP A 84 15.21 -10.86 -7.86
CA ASP A 84 15.57 -11.83 -6.82
C ASP A 84 15.51 -11.25 -5.39
N ALA A 85 15.47 -9.93 -5.25
CA ALA A 85 15.30 -9.29 -3.96
C ALA A 85 13.96 -9.71 -3.31
N PRO A 86 13.91 -9.99 -1.99
CA PRO A 86 12.65 -10.30 -1.30
C PRO A 86 11.57 -9.24 -1.50
N ALA A 87 11.97 -7.97 -1.59
CA ALA A 87 11.08 -6.85 -1.85
C ALA A 87 10.70 -6.68 -3.34
N GLY A 88 11.38 -7.37 -4.26
CA GLY A 88 11.06 -7.39 -5.70
C GLY A 88 9.87 -8.28 -6.06
N GLN A 89 9.47 -9.18 -5.16
CA GLN A 89 8.44 -10.20 -5.39
C GLN A 89 7.11 -9.77 -4.76
N LEU A 90 6.45 -8.77 -5.36
CA LEU A 90 5.24 -8.15 -4.81
C LEU A 90 4.10 -9.15 -4.53
N ASP A 91 3.95 -10.18 -5.37
CA ASP A 91 2.88 -11.18 -5.23
C ASP A 91 3.05 -12.08 -4.01
N LEU A 92 4.29 -12.23 -3.48
CA LEU A 92 4.53 -12.94 -2.22
C LEU A 92 4.26 -12.07 -0.99
N LEU A 93 4.13 -10.76 -1.19
CA LEU A 93 3.87 -9.80 -0.12
C LEU A 93 2.38 -9.50 0.06
N ALA A 94 1.53 -9.91 -0.90
CA ALA A 94 0.10 -9.74 -0.82
C ALA A 94 -0.56 -10.82 0.06
N GLU A 95 -1.37 -10.40 1.03
CA GLU A 95 -2.32 -11.29 1.71
C GLU A 95 -3.64 -11.32 0.90
N ASP A 96 -4.27 -12.49 0.79
CA ASP A 96 -5.54 -12.68 0.07
C ASP A 96 -6.63 -11.73 0.63
N GLU A 97 -7.15 -10.86 -0.24
CA GLU A 97 -8.11 -9.79 0.08
C GLU A 97 -9.58 -10.27 0.07
N ASP A 98 -9.82 -11.57 -0.09
CA ASP A 98 -11.08 -12.07 -0.63
C ASP A 98 -12.28 -12.15 0.34
N ASP A 99 -12.15 -11.77 1.61
CA ASP A 99 -13.27 -11.83 2.57
C ASP A 99 -13.31 -10.60 3.50
N GLU A 100 -13.35 -9.40 2.92
CA GLU A 100 -13.57 -8.18 3.69
C GLU A 100 -15.05 -7.99 4.04
N ASP A 101 -15.37 -8.07 5.34
CA ASP A 101 -16.67 -7.70 5.92
C ASP A 101 -16.99 -6.21 5.64
N MET A 102 -17.64 -5.97 4.50
CA MET A 102 -18.01 -4.63 4.02
C MET A 102 -18.95 -3.90 4.98
N GLU A 103 -19.80 -4.62 5.71
CA GLU A 103 -20.70 -4.04 6.69
C GLU A 103 -19.92 -3.54 7.91
N GLY A 104 -18.95 -4.34 8.38
CA GLY A 104 -18.00 -3.96 9.43
C GLY A 104 -17.13 -2.77 9.05
N LEU A 105 -16.68 -2.70 7.80
CA LEU A 105 -15.94 -1.54 7.31
C LEU A 105 -16.81 -0.27 7.28
N GLY A 106 -18.10 -0.40 6.93
CA GLY A 106 -19.07 0.70 6.91
C GLY A 106 -19.27 1.40 8.25
N ARG A 107 -19.04 0.69 9.37
CA ARG A 107 -19.13 1.20 10.74
C ARG A 107 -17.89 1.96 11.20
N LEU A 108 -16.78 1.89 10.46
CA LEU A 108 -15.54 2.56 10.83
C LEU A 108 -15.63 4.10 10.61
N PRO A 109 -14.80 4.87 11.33
CA PRO A 109 -14.68 6.32 11.13
C PRO A 109 -14.43 6.67 9.66
N LEU A 110 -15.02 7.78 9.21
CA LEU A 110 -14.96 8.20 7.80
C LEU A 110 -13.51 8.39 7.33
N THR A 111 -12.65 8.95 8.19
CA THR A 111 -11.22 9.13 7.92
C THR A 111 -10.51 7.81 7.72
N ALA A 112 -10.74 6.83 8.60
CA ALA A 112 -10.16 5.48 8.47
C ALA A 112 -10.58 4.81 7.16
N ARG A 113 -11.89 4.84 6.85
CA ARG A 113 -12.42 4.30 5.58
C ARG A 113 -11.77 4.95 4.37
N SER A 114 -11.63 6.27 4.38
CA SER A 114 -10.98 6.99 3.28
C SER A 114 -9.51 6.59 3.08
N LEU A 115 -8.79 6.28 4.16
CA LEU A 115 -7.40 5.82 4.08
C LEU A 115 -7.31 4.40 3.53
N ILE A 116 -8.17 3.50 4.01
CA ILE A 116 -8.27 2.11 3.54
C ILE A 116 -8.65 2.06 2.04
N ASP A 117 -9.62 2.87 1.61
CA ASP A 117 -10.02 2.91 0.20
C ASP A 117 -8.89 3.43 -0.71
N ARG A 118 -8.11 4.41 -0.22
CA ARG A 118 -6.94 4.91 -0.95
C ARG A 118 -5.83 3.87 -1.02
N SER A 119 -5.60 3.11 0.05
CA SER A 119 -4.58 2.05 0.06
C SER A 119 -4.92 0.93 -0.91
N ARG A 120 -6.18 0.50 -0.97
CA ARG A 120 -6.63 -0.51 -1.94
C ARG A 120 -6.39 -0.07 -3.38
N ARG A 121 -6.73 1.19 -3.71
CA ARG A 121 -6.54 1.72 -5.06
C ARG A 121 -5.07 1.76 -5.46
N ILE A 122 -4.19 2.25 -4.58
CA ILE A 122 -2.76 2.34 -4.90
C ILE A 122 -2.15 0.94 -5.01
N THR A 123 -2.50 0.01 -4.11
CA THR A 123 -1.96 -1.36 -4.18
C THR A 123 -2.45 -2.10 -5.43
N ALA A 124 -3.73 -1.98 -5.80
CA ALA A 124 -4.25 -2.56 -7.03
C ALA A 124 -3.54 -2.01 -8.27
N LEU A 125 -3.29 -0.70 -8.28
CA LEU A 125 -2.56 -0.02 -9.36
C LEU A 125 -1.10 -0.50 -9.46
N VAL A 126 -0.41 -0.69 -8.34
CA VAL A 126 0.97 -1.20 -8.33
C VAL A 126 1.02 -2.67 -8.71
N ARG A 127 0.06 -3.50 -8.27
CA ARG A 127 -0.05 -4.90 -8.71
C ARG A 127 -0.26 -5.00 -10.22
N GLN A 128 -1.12 -4.14 -10.78
CA GLN A 128 -1.31 -4.07 -12.23
C GLN A 128 -0.01 -3.71 -12.97
N LEU A 129 0.80 -2.79 -12.41
CA LEU A 129 2.11 -2.47 -12.95
C LEU A 129 3.04 -3.68 -12.93
N ASN A 130 3.12 -4.38 -11.79
CA ASN A 130 3.92 -5.59 -11.64
C ASN A 130 3.52 -6.68 -12.65
N SER A 131 2.21 -6.92 -12.83
CA SER A 131 1.74 -7.89 -13.82
C SER A 131 2.08 -7.52 -15.26
N ASN A 132 2.17 -6.22 -15.58
CA ASN A 132 2.57 -5.78 -16.91
C ASN A 132 4.08 -5.91 -17.14
N LEU A 133 4.90 -5.89 -16.08
CA LEU A 133 6.35 -6.14 -16.18
C LEU A 133 6.68 -7.63 -16.33
N ALA A 134 5.86 -8.51 -15.76
CA ALA A 134 6.04 -9.95 -15.82
C ALA A 134 5.54 -10.61 -17.12
N ALA A 135 4.85 -9.86 -17.98
CA ALA A 135 4.22 -10.33 -19.23
C ALA A 135 5.07 -10.01 -20.47
#